data_AF-Q23837-F1
#
_entry.id   AF-Q23837-F1
#
_cell.length_a   1.000
_cell.length_b   1.000
_cell.length_c   1.000
_cell.angle_alpha   90.00
_cell.angle_beta   90.00
_cell.angle_gamma   90.00
#
_symmetry.space_group_name_H-M   'P 1'
#
loop_
_entity.id
_entity.type
_entity.pdbx_description
1 polymer ?
#
loop_
_entity_poly.entity_id
_entity_poly.type
_entity_poly.pdbx_seq_one_letter_code
_entity_poly.pdbx_strand_id
1 'polypeptide(L)'
;VQVSPVNENAVLSSRPWWERYQPISYKLSTRSGNEQQFASMVKRCNDAGVPIYVDVVFNHMAANGGTSGTGGSTADPGSKSFPGVPFSSLDFNPTCSITNYADPTNVRNCELVGLRDLNQGNSWVRDKIVDFLNHLTELGVAG
;
A
#
# COMPACT_ATOMS: atom_id res chain seq x y z
N VAL A 1 13.09 13.10 -6.59
CA VAL A 1 11.89 12.77 -7.38
C VAL A 1 10.93 12.00 -6.49
N GLN A 2 9.70 12.46 -6.33
CA GLN A 2 8.65 11.65 -5.72
C GLN A 2 8.07 10.70 -6.78
N VAL A 3 8.00 9.41 -6.48
CA VAL A 3 7.37 8.41 -7.35
C VAL A 3 6.00 8.03 -6.82
N SER A 4 5.08 7.67 -7.72
CA SER A 4 3.79 7.06 -7.34
C SER A 4 4.01 5.76 -6.54
N PRO A 5 2.97 5.22 -5.87
CA PRO A 5 3.08 3.98 -5.12
C PRO A 5 3.71 2.85 -5.96
N VAL A 6 4.69 2.20 -5.34
CA VAL A 6 5.56 1.19 -5.97
C VAL A 6 5.21 -0.24 -5.56
N ASN A 7 4.41 -0.40 -4.51
CA ASN A 7 3.89 -1.68 -4.10
C ASN A 7 2.70 -2.11 -4.96
N GLU A 8 2.45 -3.42 -4.99
CA GLU A 8 1.36 -4.04 -5.72
C GLU A 8 0.01 -3.45 -5.31
N ASN A 9 -0.70 -2.94 -6.31
CA ASN A 9 -2.00 -2.29 -6.14
C ASN A 9 -3.09 -3.03 -6.91
N ALA A 10 -4.34 -2.73 -6.61
CA ALA A 10 -5.50 -3.32 -7.26
C ALA A 10 -5.53 -3.00 -8.76
N VAL A 11 -5.92 -3.97 -9.59
CA VAL A 11 -6.21 -3.76 -11.01
C VAL A 11 -7.70 -3.49 -11.17
N LEU A 12 -8.06 -2.26 -11.52
CA LEU A 12 -9.46 -1.84 -11.63
C LEU A 12 -9.87 -1.62 -13.08
N SER A 13 -11.18 -1.68 -13.36
CA SER A 13 -11.70 -1.41 -14.70
C SER A 13 -11.28 -0.02 -15.17
N SER A 14 -10.93 0.12 -16.46
CA SER A 14 -10.44 1.35 -17.08
C SER A 14 -9.11 1.91 -16.55
N ARG A 15 -8.41 1.17 -15.68
CA ARG A 15 -7.06 1.49 -15.17
C ARG A 15 -6.89 2.94 -14.68
N PRO A 16 -7.80 3.46 -13.84
CA PRO A 16 -7.74 4.84 -13.37
C PRO A 16 -6.45 5.09 -12.58
N TRP A 17 -6.04 6.35 -12.45
CA TRP A 17 -4.81 6.68 -11.71
C TRP A 17 -4.89 6.25 -10.23
N TRP A 18 -6.08 6.36 -9.63
CA TRP A 18 -6.30 6.12 -8.20
C TRP A 18 -6.28 4.63 -7.81
N GLU A 19 -6.23 3.70 -8.78
CA GLU A 19 -6.06 2.27 -8.46
C GLU A 19 -4.75 2.01 -7.70
N ARG A 20 -3.74 2.89 -7.86
CA ARG A 20 -2.46 2.81 -7.14
C ARG A 20 -2.58 3.00 -5.64
N TYR A 21 -3.64 3.68 -5.18
CA TYR A 21 -3.90 3.93 -3.77
C TYR A 21 -4.78 2.84 -3.14
N GLN A 22 -4.85 1.67 -3.77
CA GLN A 22 -5.54 0.49 -3.26
C GLN A 22 -4.55 -0.68 -3.17
N PRO A 23 -3.70 -0.72 -2.12
CA PRO A 23 -2.74 -1.79 -1.93
C PRO A 23 -3.40 -3.18 -1.91
N ILE A 24 -2.75 -4.14 -2.56
CA ILE A 24 -3.09 -5.57 -2.50
C ILE A 24 -1.96 -6.35 -1.80
N SER A 25 -0.71 -5.97 -2.05
CA SER A 25 0.43 -6.47 -1.30
C SER A 25 1.59 -5.46 -1.25
N TYR A 26 2.68 -5.85 -0.60
CA TYR A 26 3.93 -5.10 -0.56
C TYR A 26 4.96 -5.55 -1.59
N LYS A 27 4.60 -6.43 -2.54
CA LYS A 27 5.46 -6.78 -3.68
C LYS A 27 5.72 -5.55 -4.55
N LEU A 28 6.94 -5.38 -5.05
CA LEU A 28 7.28 -4.27 -5.95
C LEU A 28 7.00 -4.61 -7.41
N SER A 29 5.72 -4.63 -7.79
CA SER A 29 5.28 -4.87 -9.17
C SER A 29 4.03 -4.06 -9.50
N THR A 30 4.17 -3.05 -10.34
CA THR A 30 3.11 -2.10 -10.71
C THR A 30 3.13 -1.77 -12.20
N ARG A 31 2.24 -0.87 -12.65
CA ARG A 31 2.32 -0.28 -13.99
C ARG A 31 3.64 0.48 -14.26
N SER A 32 4.37 0.90 -13.22
CA SER A 32 5.67 1.57 -13.39
C SER A 32 6.82 0.60 -13.66
N GLY A 33 6.62 -0.70 -13.47
CA GLY A 33 7.65 -1.72 -13.58
C GLY A 33 7.71 -2.64 -12.37
N ASN A 34 8.71 -3.51 -12.39
CA ASN A 34 9.03 -4.46 -11.32
C ASN A 34 10.17 -3.97 -10.43
N GLU A 35 10.49 -4.74 -9.39
CA GLU A 35 11.54 -4.47 -8.42
C GLU A 35 12.90 -4.22 -9.07
N GLN A 36 13.29 -5.03 -10.06
CA GLN A 36 14.59 -4.87 -10.72
C GLN A 36 14.68 -3.52 -11.47
N GLN A 37 13.59 -3.12 -12.11
CA GLN A 37 13.49 -1.82 -12.79
C GLN A 37 13.49 -0.67 -11.78
N PHE A 38 12.79 -0.82 -10.66
CA PHE A 38 12.77 0.17 -9.59
C PHE A 38 14.16 0.34 -8.96
N ALA A 39 14.83 -0.75 -8.59
CA ALA A 39 16.20 -0.73 -8.05
C ALA A 39 17.19 -0.10 -9.03
N SER A 40 17.09 -0.42 -10.34
CA SER A 40 17.92 0.20 -11.39
C SER A 40 17.68 1.72 -11.48
N MET A 41 16.42 2.15 -11.41
CA MET A 41 16.05 3.56 -11.41
C MET A 41 16.63 4.28 -10.19
N VAL A 42 16.43 3.73 -8.98
CA VAL A 42 16.95 4.31 -7.73
C VAL A 42 18.46 4.43 -7.78
N LYS A 43 19.18 3.36 -8.14
CA LYS A 43 20.65 3.38 -8.26
C LYS A 43 21.12 4.49 -9.20
N ARG A 44 20.57 4.56 -10.41
CA ARG A 44 20.99 5.56 -11.41
C ARG A 44 20.69 6.99 -10.98
N CYS A 45 19.58 7.22 -10.28
CA CYS A 45 19.25 8.54 -9.75
C CYS A 45 20.20 8.94 -8.61
N ASN A 46 20.49 8.01 -7.70
CA ASN A 46 21.44 8.23 -6.61
C ASN A 46 22.86 8.50 -7.13
N ASP A 47 23.33 7.75 -8.14
CA ASP A 47 24.64 7.98 -8.80
C ASP A 47 24.71 9.39 -9.44
N ALA A 48 23.56 9.98 -9.80
CA ALA A 48 23.44 11.33 -10.34
C ALA A 48 23.14 12.40 -9.26
N GLY A 49 23.12 12.04 -7.98
CA GLY A 49 22.81 12.97 -6.88
C GLY A 49 21.33 13.39 -6.80
N VAL A 50 20.41 12.62 -7.39
CA VAL A 50 18.98 12.89 -7.38
C VAL A 50 18.26 11.91 -6.44
N PRO A 51 17.82 12.33 -5.24
CA PRO A 51 17.18 11.43 -4.29
C PRO A 51 15.78 11.00 -4.75
N ILE A 52 15.39 9.77 -4.39
CA ILE A 52 14.05 9.23 -4.65
C ILE A 52 13.23 9.23 -3.37
N TYR A 53 11.99 9.72 -3.46
CA TYR A 53 11.00 9.64 -2.39
C TYR A 53 9.83 8.78 -2.86
N VAL A 54 9.37 7.84 -2.04
CA VAL A 54 8.29 6.92 -2.39
C VAL A 54 6.98 7.37 -1.76
N ASP A 55 5.92 7.48 -2.58
CA ASP A 55 4.55 7.62 -2.08
C ASP A 55 4.12 6.28 -1.44
N VAL A 56 4.10 6.23 -0.10
CA VAL A 56 3.75 5.02 0.65
C VAL A 56 2.31 5.08 1.14
N VAL A 57 1.54 4.05 0.81
CA VAL A 57 0.15 3.87 1.25
C VAL A 57 0.11 2.73 2.27
N PHE A 58 0.21 3.05 3.57
CA PHE A 58 0.14 2.07 4.68
C PHE A 58 -1.09 2.24 5.59
N ASN A 59 -1.95 3.22 5.31
CA ASN A 59 -3.18 3.42 6.10
C ASN A 59 -4.16 2.27 5.89
N HIS A 60 -4.35 1.86 4.63
CA HIS A 60 -5.42 0.97 4.23
C HIS A 60 -4.98 0.02 3.11
N MET A 61 -5.81 -0.98 2.86
CA MET A 61 -5.74 -1.87 1.71
C MET A 61 -6.91 -1.60 0.75
N ALA A 62 -6.97 -2.32 -0.37
CA ALA A 62 -7.99 -2.13 -1.40
C ALA A 62 -9.43 -2.23 -0.86
N ALA A 63 -10.33 -1.47 -1.48
CA ALA A 63 -11.76 -1.55 -1.23
C ALA A 63 -12.39 -2.71 -2.04
N ASN A 64 -13.69 -2.95 -1.83
CA ASN A 64 -14.45 -3.89 -2.63
C ASN A 64 -14.28 -3.63 -4.14
N GLY A 65 -14.06 -4.70 -4.91
CA GLY A 65 -13.72 -4.64 -6.34
C GLY A 65 -12.23 -4.76 -6.64
N GLY A 66 -11.35 -4.46 -5.68
CA GLY A 66 -9.91 -4.73 -5.79
C GLY A 66 -9.57 -6.18 -5.42
N THR A 67 -9.87 -7.14 -6.29
CA THR A 67 -9.68 -8.58 -6.00
C THR A 67 -8.41 -9.18 -6.60
N SER A 68 -7.72 -8.44 -7.48
CA SER A 68 -6.46 -8.86 -8.10
C SER A 68 -5.47 -7.70 -8.15
N GLY A 69 -4.20 -8.03 -7.93
CA GLY A 69 -3.11 -7.07 -7.90
C GLY A 69 -2.25 -7.08 -9.16
N THR A 70 -1.53 -5.98 -9.38
CA THR A 70 -0.57 -5.81 -10.48
C THR A 70 0.64 -6.77 -10.43
N GLY A 71 0.87 -7.45 -9.31
CA GLY A 71 1.91 -8.45 -9.07
C GLY A 71 1.36 -9.88 -8.95
N GLY A 72 0.11 -10.11 -9.38
CA GLY A 72 -0.54 -11.42 -9.42
C GLY A 72 -1.12 -11.92 -8.10
N SER A 73 -1.05 -11.15 -7.01
CA SER A 73 -1.73 -11.51 -5.76
C SER A 73 -3.24 -11.35 -5.91
N THR A 74 -3.99 -12.19 -5.20
CA THR A 74 -5.44 -12.04 -5.06
C THR A 74 -5.78 -11.45 -3.69
N ALA A 75 -6.97 -10.88 -3.58
CA ALA A 75 -7.54 -10.41 -2.32
C ALA A 75 -9.05 -10.62 -2.31
N ASP A 76 -9.60 -10.72 -1.10
CA ASP A 76 -11.03 -10.53 -0.84
C ASP A 76 -11.19 -9.38 0.17
N PRO A 77 -11.32 -8.13 -0.34
CA PRO A 77 -11.54 -6.98 0.51
C PRO A 77 -12.80 -7.07 1.37
N GLY A 78 -13.82 -7.81 0.95
CA GLY A 78 -15.08 -7.95 1.69
C GLY A 78 -14.89 -8.70 3.01
N SER A 79 -14.06 -9.75 3.00
CA SER A 79 -13.65 -10.49 4.20
C SER A 79 -12.36 -9.98 4.84
N LYS A 80 -11.78 -8.89 4.32
CA LYS A 80 -10.49 -8.33 4.73
C LYS A 80 -9.33 -9.33 4.61
N SER A 81 -9.34 -10.13 3.56
CA SER A 81 -8.30 -11.11 3.25
C SER A 81 -7.35 -10.56 2.19
N PHE A 82 -6.08 -10.38 2.55
CA PHE A 82 -4.99 -9.96 1.67
C PHE A 82 -3.80 -10.93 1.80
N PRO A 83 -3.89 -12.14 1.21
CA PRO A 83 -2.87 -13.19 1.33
C PRO A 83 -1.47 -12.79 0.84
N GLY A 84 -1.36 -11.74 0.01
CA GLY A 84 -0.06 -11.23 -0.46
C GLY A 84 0.81 -10.59 0.62
N VAL A 85 0.23 -10.15 1.75
CA VAL A 85 0.95 -9.63 2.95
C VAL A 85 0.88 -10.56 4.16
N PRO A 86 0.28 -11.74 3.97
CA PRO A 86 -0.90 -12.24 4.69
C PRO A 86 -1.52 -11.33 5.77
N PHE A 87 -2.41 -10.42 5.36
CA PHE A 87 -3.37 -9.81 6.28
C PHE A 87 -4.72 -10.51 6.24
N SER A 88 -5.36 -10.56 7.40
CA SER A 88 -6.67 -11.12 7.68
C SER A 88 -7.55 -10.08 8.37
N SER A 89 -8.81 -10.38 8.63
CA SER A 89 -9.72 -9.48 9.35
C SER A 89 -9.24 -9.04 10.74
N LEU A 90 -8.30 -9.76 11.36
CA LEU A 90 -7.69 -9.41 12.65
C LEU A 90 -6.70 -8.23 12.56
N ASP A 91 -6.30 -7.86 11.35
CA ASP A 91 -5.25 -6.88 11.08
C ASP A 91 -5.81 -5.49 10.75
N PHE A 92 -7.14 -5.34 10.80
CA PHE A 92 -7.85 -4.12 10.44
C PHE A 92 -8.66 -3.58 11.62
N ASN A 93 -8.91 -2.28 11.60
CA ASN A 93 -9.86 -1.68 12.53
C ASN A 93 -11.29 -2.21 12.27
N PRO A 94 -12.19 -2.14 13.27
CA PRO A 94 -13.60 -2.44 13.07
C PRO A 94 -14.19 -1.63 11.91
N THR A 95 -15.08 -2.24 11.12
CA THR A 95 -15.65 -1.54 9.96
C THR A 95 -16.60 -0.43 10.40
N CYS A 96 -16.27 0.79 10.00
CA CYS A 96 -17.09 2.00 10.10
C CYS A 96 -16.64 2.97 9.00
N SER A 97 -17.43 4.00 8.69
CA SER A 97 -17.05 5.03 7.72
C SER A 97 -16.61 6.31 8.43
N ILE A 98 -15.64 7.01 7.84
CA ILE A 98 -15.30 8.37 8.26
C ILE A 98 -16.49 9.28 7.90
N THR A 99 -17.11 9.86 8.91
CA THR A 99 -18.30 10.72 8.79
C THR A 99 -18.18 12.03 9.58
N ASN A 100 -17.22 12.12 10.50
CA ASN A 100 -17.03 13.29 11.35
C ASN A 100 -15.54 13.64 11.47
N TYR A 101 -15.08 14.65 10.74
CA TYR A 101 -13.70 15.13 10.77
C TYR A 101 -13.31 15.86 12.07
N ALA A 102 -14.29 16.19 12.94
CA ALA A 102 -14.01 16.74 14.26
C ALA A 102 -13.75 15.66 15.33
N ASP A 103 -14.02 14.38 15.02
CA ASP A 103 -13.72 13.25 15.89
C ASP A 103 -12.43 12.54 15.41
N PRO A 104 -11.30 12.70 16.13
CA PRO A 104 -10.04 12.08 15.73
C PRO A 104 -10.08 10.55 15.76
N THR A 105 -10.95 9.94 16.56
CA THR A 105 -11.10 8.48 16.59
C THR A 105 -11.80 7.99 15.33
N ASN A 106 -12.87 8.68 14.92
CA ASN A 106 -13.55 8.37 13.66
C ASN A 106 -12.61 8.55 12.46
N VAL A 107 -11.82 9.63 12.42
CA VAL A 107 -10.89 9.90 11.32
C VAL A 107 -9.78 8.85 11.22
N ARG A 108 -9.27 8.35 12.35
CA ARG A 108 -8.09 7.45 12.37
C ARG A 108 -8.42 5.97 12.31
N ASN A 109 -9.62 5.56 12.74
CA ASN A 109 -9.95 4.16 12.94
C ASN A 109 -11.14 3.69 12.09
N CYS A 110 -11.65 4.52 11.18
CA CYS A 110 -12.71 4.15 10.25
C CYS A 110 -12.23 4.18 8.80
N GLU A 111 -12.93 3.44 7.95
CA GLU A 111 -12.61 3.26 6.55
C GLU A 111 -12.83 4.56 5.77
N LEU A 112 -11.73 5.10 5.22
CA LEU A 112 -11.78 6.19 4.25
C LEU A 112 -12.40 5.67 2.96
N VAL A 113 -13.62 6.12 2.64
CA VAL A 113 -14.38 5.73 1.42
C VAL A 113 -14.44 4.21 1.16
N GLY A 114 -14.47 3.40 2.22
CA GLY A 114 -14.58 1.93 2.15
C GLY A 114 -13.25 1.19 1.91
N LEU A 115 -12.13 1.90 1.94
CA LEU A 115 -10.79 1.31 1.93
C LEU A 115 -10.54 0.61 3.27
N ARG A 116 -10.04 -0.62 3.25
CA ARG A 116 -9.92 -1.45 4.46
C ARG A 116 -8.83 -0.89 5.36
N ASP A 117 -9.25 -0.30 6.47
CA ASP A 117 -8.40 0.46 7.38
C ASP A 117 -7.56 -0.45 8.28
N LEU A 118 -6.24 -0.44 8.09
CA LEU A 118 -5.31 -1.30 8.84
C LEU A 118 -5.25 -0.83 10.30
N ASN A 119 -5.15 -1.77 11.24
CA ASN A 119 -4.95 -1.45 12.64
C ASN A 119 -3.45 -1.39 12.96
N GLN A 120 -2.84 -0.21 12.86
CA GLN A 120 -1.41 -0.04 13.16
C GLN A 120 -1.10 -0.13 14.67
N GLY A 121 -2.10 -0.31 15.55
CA GLY A 121 -1.88 -0.72 16.94
C GLY A 121 -1.46 -2.19 17.07
N ASN A 122 -1.79 -3.03 16.08
CA ASN A 122 -1.37 -4.43 16.01
C ASN A 122 0.13 -4.52 15.67
N SER A 123 0.90 -5.29 16.45
CA SER A 123 2.34 -5.49 16.19
C SER A 123 2.60 -6.16 14.85
N TRP A 124 1.78 -7.14 14.44
CA TRP A 124 1.93 -7.80 13.15
C TRP A 124 1.82 -6.82 11.98
N VAL A 125 0.84 -5.90 12.03
CA VAL A 125 0.67 -4.85 11.02
C VAL A 125 1.88 -3.92 10.98
N ARG A 126 2.38 -3.49 12.15
CA ARG A 126 3.58 -2.66 12.24
C ARG A 126 4.80 -3.35 11.67
N ASP A 127 5.02 -4.62 12.00
CA ASP A 127 6.16 -5.40 11.50
C ASP A 127 6.11 -5.47 9.97
N LYS A 128 4.95 -5.77 9.37
CA LYS A 128 4.81 -5.81 7.90
C LYS A 128 5.03 -4.46 7.22
N ILE A 129 4.58 -3.36 7.84
CA ILE A 129 4.84 -2.01 7.32
C ILE A 129 6.33 -1.67 7.42
N VAL A 130 6.96 -1.96 8.56
CA VAL A 130 8.38 -1.69 8.79
C VAL A 130 9.26 -2.53 7.87
N ASP A 131 8.96 -3.81 7.67
CA ASP A 131 9.65 -4.68 6.71
C ASP A 131 9.62 -4.07 5.30
N PHE A 132 8.45 -3.59 4.87
CA PHE A 132 8.30 -2.94 3.57
C PHE A 132 9.10 -1.63 3.45
N LEU A 133 9.04 -0.76 4.47
CA LEU A 133 9.78 0.51 4.48
C LEU A 133 11.30 0.30 4.54
N ASN A 134 11.77 -0.69 5.32
CA ASN A 134 13.18 -1.05 5.38
C ASN A 134 13.65 -1.59 4.04
N HIS A 135 12.85 -2.44 3.38
CA HIS A 135 13.18 -2.92 2.04
C HIS A 135 13.34 -1.79 1.02
N LEU A 136 12.46 -0.78 1.03
CA LEU A 136 12.63 0.42 0.21
C LEU A 136 13.93 1.17 0.52
N THR A 137 14.27 1.30 1.80
CA THR A 137 15.50 1.93 2.26
C THR A 137 16.74 1.16 1.80
N GLU A 138 16.72 -0.18 1.85
CA GLU A 138 17.77 -1.06 1.35
C GLU A 138 18.00 -0.90 -0.16
N LEU A 139 16.94 -0.61 -0.92
CA LEU A 139 17.02 -0.30 -2.36
C LEU A 139 17.60 1.10 -2.63
N GLY A 140 17.80 1.94 -1.61
CA GLY A 140 18.43 3.26 -1.71
C GLY A 140 17.45 4.43 -1.82
N VAL A 141 16.18 4.23 -1.43
CA VAL A 141 15.20 5.32 -1.32
C VAL A 141 15.60 6.30 -0.20
N ALA A 142 15.38 7.60 -0.41
CA ALA A 142 15.76 8.66 0.54
C ALA A 142 14.64 9.04 1.52
N GLY A 143 13.39 8.63 1.25
CA GLY A 143 12.24 8.78 2.14
C GLY A 143 10.91 8.61 1.43
#